data_AF-A0A1Z8VUZ1-F1
#
_entry.id   AF-A0A1Z8VUZ1-F1
#
_cell.length_a   1.000
_cell.length_b   1.000
_cell.length_c   1.000
_cell.angle_alpha   90.00
_cell.angle_beta   90.00
_cell.angle_gamma   90.00
#
_symmetry.space_group_name_H-M   'P 1'
#
loop_
_entity.id
_entity.type
_entity.pdbx_description
1 polymer ?
#
loop_
_entity_poly.entity_id
_entity_poly.type
_entity_poly.pdbx_seq_one_letter_code
_entity_poly.pdbx_strand_id
1 'polypeptide(L)'
;MASKSISVFERLSQIDVSNMTEKKGNFTYLSWTHAWKAVKDNYPNAVFLKTVYTDNQNNQLPFMRDTKGNTWVGVSVTIDGTTLKEVFPVLDNRNKAIQFPDAFAVNTAHQRCLTKALAYHGLGINVYAGEDLPMETSNVEAIEDLLSAKEKFISDIKEAKTLSNLEKLTPIISKSKLPESMKESIRREFVNKRKLLKAKKISNAS
;
A
#
# COMPACT_ATOMS: atom_id res chain seq x y z
N MET A 1 31.61 -3.11 -15.02
CA MET A 1 30.71 -3.20 -13.85
C MET A 1 29.42 -3.84 -14.32
N ALA A 2 29.06 -5.02 -13.81
CA ALA A 2 27.79 -5.64 -14.15
C ALA A 2 26.66 -4.77 -13.57
N SER A 3 25.77 -4.26 -14.42
CA SER A 3 24.57 -3.56 -13.96
C SER A 3 23.72 -4.53 -13.15
N LYS A 4 23.51 -4.25 -11.86
CA LYS A 4 22.61 -5.04 -11.01
C LYS A 4 21.20 -4.96 -11.60
N SER A 5 20.68 -6.05 -12.14
CA SER A 5 19.30 -6.13 -12.60
C SER A 5 18.38 -6.01 -11.39
N ILE A 6 17.47 -5.04 -11.42
CA ILE A 6 16.44 -4.82 -10.40
C ILE A 6 15.51 -6.04 -10.39
N SER A 7 15.14 -6.55 -9.21
CA SER A 7 14.23 -7.69 -9.09
C SER A 7 12.77 -7.31 -9.41
N VAL A 8 11.91 -8.31 -9.66
CA VAL A 8 10.46 -8.09 -9.87
C VAL A 8 9.86 -7.27 -8.72
N PHE A 9 10.17 -7.68 -7.50
CA PHE A 9 9.70 -7.02 -6.28
C PHE A 9 10.19 -5.58 -6.18
N GLU A 10 11.49 -5.35 -6.36
CA GLU A 10 12.06 -4.01 -6.26
C GLU A 10 11.43 -3.06 -7.29
N ARG A 11 11.19 -3.51 -8.52
CA ARG A 11 10.53 -2.70 -9.54
C ARG A 11 9.05 -2.42 -9.23
N LEU A 12 8.27 -3.44 -8.87
CA LEU A 12 6.83 -3.27 -8.60
C LEU A 12 6.58 -2.46 -7.32
N SER A 13 7.43 -2.59 -6.32
CA SER A 13 7.33 -1.83 -5.06
C SER A 13 7.58 -0.33 -5.23
N GLN A 14 8.22 0.10 -6.32
CA GLN A 14 8.46 1.51 -6.64
C GLN A 14 7.31 2.17 -7.40
N ILE A 15 6.32 1.39 -7.87
CA ILE A 15 5.17 1.95 -8.58
C ILE A 15 4.26 2.65 -7.57
N ASP A 16 4.04 3.94 -7.78
CA ASP A 16 3.06 4.71 -7.02
C ASP A 16 1.64 4.30 -7.46
N VAL A 17 0.90 3.71 -6.52
CA VAL A 17 -0.47 3.24 -6.73
C VAL A 17 -1.50 4.11 -6.02
N SER A 18 -1.10 5.23 -5.40
CA SER A 18 -1.99 6.09 -4.60
C SER A 18 -3.25 6.51 -5.37
N ASN A 19 -3.08 6.96 -6.62
CA ASN A 19 -4.15 7.36 -7.54
C ASN A 19 -4.96 6.18 -8.14
N MET A 20 -4.61 4.95 -7.80
CA MET A 20 -5.26 3.73 -8.26
C MET A 20 -6.07 3.05 -7.14
N THR A 21 -6.14 3.69 -5.97
CA THR A 21 -6.89 3.18 -4.82
C THR A 21 -8.31 3.72 -4.76
N GLU A 22 -9.20 2.94 -4.15
CA GLU A 22 -10.60 3.28 -3.92
C GLU A 22 -10.90 3.07 -2.43
N LYS A 23 -11.61 4.02 -1.81
CA LYS A 23 -12.07 3.91 -0.42
C LYS A 23 -13.48 3.31 -0.41
N LYS A 24 -13.67 2.23 0.35
CA LYS A 24 -15.00 1.62 0.56
C LYS A 24 -15.20 1.39 2.06
N GLY A 25 -15.99 2.27 2.68
CA GLY A 25 -16.08 2.34 4.13
C GLY A 25 -14.74 2.74 4.73
N ASN A 26 -14.28 1.99 5.73
CA ASN A 26 -13.02 2.25 6.45
C ASN A 26 -11.79 1.61 5.78
N PHE A 27 -11.98 0.98 4.62
CA PHE A 27 -10.94 0.20 3.96
C PHE A 27 -10.55 0.85 2.63
N THR A 28 -9.25 0.89 2.38
CA THR A 28 -8.67 1.32 1.11
C THR A 28 -8.32 0.07 0.30
N TYR A 29 -8.73 0.05 -0.95
CA TYR A 29 -8.48 -1.08 -1.86
C TYR A 29 -7.74 -0.59 -3.09
N LEU A 30 -6.76 -1.36 -3.55
CA LEU A 30 -6.18 -1.15 -4.87
C LEU A 30 -7.15 -1.67 -5.94
N SER A 31 -7.50 -0.84 -6.91
CA SER A 31 -8.37 -1.23 -8.02
C SER A 31 -7.70 -2.35 -8.85
N TRP A 32 -8.35 -3.50 -8.97
CA TRP A 32 -7.75 -4.69 -9.60
C TRP A 32 -7.37 -4.46 -11.07
N THR A 33 -8.18 -3.68 -11.80
CA THR A 33 -7.92 -3.35 -13.21
C THR A 33 -6.65 -2.51 -13.33
N HIS A 34 -6.50 -1.50 -12.48
CA HIS A 34 -5.29 -0.67 -12.45
C HIS A 34 -4.07 -1.46 -11.98
N ALA A 35 -4.23 -2.31 -10.97
CA ALA A 35 -3.16 -3.19 -10.48
C ALA A 35 -2.63 -4.10 -11.60
N TRP A 36 -3.55 -4.76 -12.32
CA TRP A 36 -3.18 -5.64 -13.41
C TRP A 36 -2.56 -4.87 -14.58
N LYS A 37 -3.08 -3.69 -14.91
CA LYS A 37 -2.48 -2.81 -15.93
C LYS A 37 -1.05 -2.43 -15.55
N ALA A 38 -0.81 -1.98 -14.32
CA ALA A 38 0.52 -1.60 -13.85
C ALA A 38 1.54 -2.74 -13.97
N VAL A 39 1.10 -3.98 -13.68
CA VAL A 39 1.92 -5.17 -13.89
C VAL A 39 2.19 -5.39 -15.38
N LYS A 40 1.17 -5.36 -16.24
CA LYS A 40 1.32 -5.62 -17.68
C LYS A 40 2.15 -4.56 -18.41
N ASP A 41 2.07 -3.30 -17.96
CA ASP A 41 2.91 -2.21 -18.49
C ASP A 41 4.41 -2.45 -18.21
N ASN A 42 4.74 -3.15 -17.12
CA ASN A 42 6.13 -3.42 -16.72
C ASN A 42 6.59 -4.83 -17.12
N TYR A 43 5.68 -5.80 -17.12
CA TYR A 43 5.89 -7.22 -17.37
C TYR A 43 4.81 -7.73 -18.34
N PRO A 44 4.94 -7.46 -19.65
CA PRO A 44 3.92 -7.81 -20.65
C PRO A 44 3.64 -9.31 -20.75
N ASN A 45 4.56 -10.17 -20.30
CA ASN A 45 4.39 -11.63 -20.30
C ASN A 45 3.81 -12.17 -18.99
N ALA A 46 3.53 -11.30 -18.01
CA ALA A 46 2.88 -11.73 -16.78
C ALA A 46 1.51 -12.36 -17.07
N VAL A 47 1.19 -13.39 -16.30
CA VAL A 47 -0.08 -14.13 -16.36
C VAL A 47 -0.61 -14.37 -14.96
N PHE A 48 -1.93 -14.49 -14.82
CA PHE A 48 -2.56 -14.99 -13.62
C PHE A 48 -3.59 -16.06 -13.95
N LEU A 49 -3.81 -16.96 -13.00
CA LEU A 49 -4.80 -18.03 -13.08
C LEU A 49 -5.66 -18.02 -11.82
N LYS A 50 -6.98 -18.14 -12.00
CA LYS A 50 -7.91 -18.41 -10.90
C LYS A 50 -7.88 -19.91 -10.61
N THR A 51 -7.69 -20.29 -9.35
CA THR A 51 -7.70 -21.69 -8.95
C THR A 51 -9.10 -22.26 -9.13
N VAL A 52 -9.17 -23.39 -9.82
CA VAL A 52 -10.36 -24.22 -9.94
C VAL A 52 -10.20 -25.40 -8.97
N TYR A 53 -11.24 -25.64 -8.18
CA TYR A 53 -11.28 -26.68 -7.17
C TYR A 53 -12.23 -27.80 -7.59
N THR A 54 -11.93 -29.01 -7.15
CA THR A 54 -12.81 -30.18 -7.34
C THR A 54 -13.55 -30.44 -6.04
N ASP A 55 -14.88 -30.48 -6.06
CA ASP A 55 -15.68 -30.84 -4.89
C ASP A 55 -15.83 -32.36 -4.73
N ASN A 56 -16.51 -32.79 -3.66
CA ASN A 56 -16.74 -34.22 -3.37
C ASN A 56 -17.62 -34.94 -4.40
N GLN A 57 -18.25 -34.20 -5.32
CA GLN A 57 -19.08 -34.71 -6.41
C GLN A 57 -18.35 -34.63 -7.76
N ASN A 58 -17.04 -34.35 -7.76
CA ASN A 58 -16.20 -34.12 -8.94
C ASN A 58 -16.57 -32.89 -9.79
N ASN A 59 -17.35 -31.95 -9.24
CA ASN A 59 -17.62 -30.69 -9.93
C ASN A 59 -16.40 -29.77 -9.88
N GLN A 60 -16.14 -29.07 -10.99
CA GLN A 60 -15.12 -28.01 -11.06
C GLN A 60 -15.73 -26.67 -10.68
N LEU A 61 -15.28 -26.09 -9.56
CA LEU A 61 -15.81 -24.84 -9.01
C LEU A 61 -14.71 -23.78 -8.88
N PRO A 62 -15.02 -22.49 -9.09
CA PRO A 62 -14.06 -21.41 -8.94
C PRO A 62 -13.81 -21.04 -7.47
N PHE A 63 -14.17 -21.91 -6.52
CA PHE A 63 -14.01 -21.70 -5.08
C PHE A 63 -13.95 -23.05 -4.36
N MET A 64 -13.41 -23.05 -3.15
CA MET A 64 -13.58 -24.13 -2.17
C MET A 64 -14.51 -23.67 -1.05
N ARG A 65 -15.17 -24.61 -0.37
CA ARG A 65 -16.11 -24.33 0.71
C ARG A 65 -15.91 -25.30 1.87
N ASP A 66 -15.95 -24.80 3.11
CA ASP A 66 -15.90 -25.64 4.31
C ASP A 66 -17.30 -26.17 4.69
N THR A 67 -17.34 -27.01 5.72
CA THR A 67 -18.60 -27.57 6.24
C THR A 67 -19.53 -26.53 6.87
N LYS A 68 -19.03 -25.32 7.19
CA LYS A 68 -19.79 -24.21 7.74
C LYS A 68 -20.30 -23.25 6.67
N GLY A 69 -20.03 -23.51 5.39
CA GLY A 69 -20.43 -22.66 4.28
C GLY A 69 -19.50 -21.48 3.99
N ASN A 70 -18.43 -21.30 4.76
CA ASN A 70 -17.41 -20.31 4.43
C ASN A 70 -16.75 -20.70 3.11
N THR A 71 -16.47 -19.71 2.28
CA THR A 71 -16.00 -19.93 0.91
C THR A 71 -14.68 -19.21 0.69
N TRP A 72 -13.75 -19.84 -0.03
CA TRP A 72 -12.45 -19.29 -0.38
C TRP A 72 -12.20 -19.42 -1.87
N VAL A 73 -11.47 -18.45 -2.40
CA VAL A 73 -10.99 -18.42 -3.78
C VAL A 73 -9.47 -18.48 -3.79
N GLY A 74 -8.86 -18.85 -4.92
CA GLY A 74 -7.42 -18.81 -5.06
C GLY A 74 -6.99 -18.17 -6.38
N VAL A 75 -5.84 -17.50 -6.37
CA VAL A 75 -5.19 -16.94 -7.55
C VAL A 75 -3.71 -17.27 -7.53
N SER A 76 -3.14 -17.61 -8.68
CA SER A 76 -1.70 -17.73 -8.90
C SER A 76 -1.25 -16.68 -9.91
N VAL A 77 -0.20 -15.93 -9.62
CA VAL A 77 0.38 -14.92 -10.52
C VAL A 77 1.81 -15.30 -10.84
N THR A 78 2.14 -15.34 -12.14
CA THR A 78 3.50 -15.60 -12.62
C THR A 78 4.07 -14.37 -13.31
N ILE A 79 5.23 -13.89 -12.83
CA ILE A 79 5.99 -12.76 -13.39
C ILE A 79 7.45 -13.19 -13.49
N ASP A 80 8.06 -13.06 -14.68
CA ASP A 80 9.44 -13.44 -14.96
C ASP A 80 9.84 -14.81 -14.39
N GLY A 81 8.99 -15.82 -14.62
CA GLY A 81 9.22 -17.20 -14.19
C GLY A 81 8.96 -17.48 -12.70
N THR A 82 8.63 -16.47 -11.89
CA THR A 82 8.28 -16.64 -10.48
C THR A 82 6.77 -16.69 -10.29
N THR A 83 6.25 -17.78 -9.75
CA THR A 83 4.82 -17.93 -9.43
C THR A 83 4.58 -17.75 -7.93
N LEU A 84 3.73 -16.80 -7.55
CA LEU A 84 3.23 -16.62 -6.20
C LEU A 84 1.72 -16.87 -6.16
N LYS A 85 1.24 -17.44 -5.07
CA LYS A 85 -0.16 -17.87 -4.91
C LYS A 85 -0.78 -17.20 -3.70
N GLU A 86 -2.09 -16.96 -3.79
CA GLU A 86 -2.90 -16.48 -2.67
C GLU A 86 -4.20 -17.26 -2.59
N VAL A 87 -4.67 -17.50 -1.37
CA VAL A 87 -6.00 -18.02 -1.06
C VAL A 87 -6.73 -16.98 -0.22
N PHE A 88 -7.90 -16.54 -0.67
CA PHE A 88 -8.61 -15.42 -0.07
C PHE A 88 -10.04 -15.81 0.32
N PRO A 89 -10.52 -15.48 1.54
CA PRO A 89 -11.91 -15.72 1.91
C PRO A 89 -12.87 -14.82 1.14
N VAL A 90 -14.09 -15.30 0.89
CA VAL A 90 -15.17 -14.46 0.37
C VAL A 90 -15.75 -13.63 1.51
N LEU A 91 -15.64 -12.30 1.41
CA LEU A 91 -15.99 -11.36 2.45
C LEU A 91 -17.10 -10.40 2.02
N ASP A 92 -17.86 -9.89 2.99
CA ASP A 92 -18.79 -8.77 2.80
C ASP A 92 -18.05 -7.40 2.82
N ASN A 93 -18.82 -6.32 2.72
CA ASN A 93 -18.28 -4.96 2.76
C ASN A 93 -17.70 -4.54 4.11
N ARG A 94 -17.88 -5.34 5.17
CA ARG A 94 -17.35 -5.15 6.52
C ARG A 94 -16.18 -6.10 6.79
N ASN A 95 -15.63 -6.73 5.76
CA ASN A 95 -14.59 -7.76 5.83
C ASN A 95 -14.96 -8.96 6.72
N LYS A 96 -16.25 -9.31 6.81
CA LYS A 96 -16.72 -10.53 7.47
C LYS A 96 -16.92 -11.65 6.44
N ALA A 97 -16.54 -12.87 6.81
CA ALA A 97 -16.76 -14.05 5.96
C ALA A 97 -18.24 -14.23 5.63
N ILE A 98 -18.54 -14.45 4.36
CA ILE A 98 -19.88 -14.77 3.87
C ILE A 98 -20.03 -16.29 3.81
N GLN A 99 -21.09 -16.79 4.43
CA GLN A 99 -21.53 -18.16 4.26
C GLN A 99 -22.39 -18.27 3.00
N PHE A 100 -22.14 -19.28 2.17
CA PHE A 100 -22.89 -19.54 0.93
C PHE A 100 -23.04 -18.31 0.01
N PRO A 101 -21.94 -17.64 -0.36
CA PRO A 101 -21.98 -16.44 -1.19
C PRO A 101 -22.53 -16.72 -2.60
N ASP A 102 -23.11 -15.69 -3.21
CA ASP A 102 -23.46 -15.69 -4.62
C ASP A 102 -22.23 -15.57 -5.54
N ALA A 103 -22.46 -15.69 -6.85
CA ALA A 103 -21.41 -15.62 -7.86
C ALA A 103 -20.70 -14.24 -7.92
N PHE A 104 -21.40 -13.15 -7.58
CA PHE A 104 -20.81 -11.81 -7.60
C PHE A 104 -19.85 -11.59 -6.43
N ALA A 105 -20.20 -12.11 -5.25
CA ALA A 105 -19.31 -12.13 -4.09
C ALA A 105 -18.07 -12.98 -4.36
N VAL A 106 -18.22 -14.16 -4.98
CA VAL A 106 -17.08 -15.00 -5.43
C VAL A 106 -16.20 -14.26 -6.44
N ASN A 107 -16.79 -13.60 -7.45
CA ASN A 107 -16.02 -12.81 -8.41
C ASN A 107 -15.26 -11.66 -7.74
N THR A 108 -15.91 -10.92 -6.83
CA THR A 108 -15.29 -9.82 -6.09
C THR A 108 -14.11 -10.34 -5.25
N ALA A 109 -14.26 -11.48 -4.58
CA ALA A 109 -13.19 -12.11 -3.84
C ALA A 109 -12.01 -12.50 -4.74
N HIS A 110 -12.25 -13.02 -5.94
CA HIS A 110 -11.19 -13.31 -6.92
C HIS A 110 -10.39 -12.07 -7.31
N GLN A 111 -11.06 -10.94 -7.52
CA GLN A 111 -10.36 -9.68 -7.86
C GLN A 111 -9.52 -9.17 -6.69
N ARG A 112 -10.04 -9.26 -5.46
CA ARG A 112 -9.28 -8.93 -4.24
C ARG A 112 -8.08 -9.89 -4.05
N CYS A 113 -8.29 -11.19 -4.27
CA CYS A 113 -7.26 -12.22 -4.23
C CYS A 113 -6.14 -11.94 -5.23
N LEU A 114 -6.49 -11.56 -6.47
CA LEU A 114 -5.52 -11.12 -7.48
C LEU A 114 -4.67 -9.97 -6.96
N THR A 115 -5.28 -8.90 -6.44
CA THR A 115 -4.51 -7.74 -5.97
C THR A 115 -3.57 -8.08 -4.81
N LYS A 116 -3.95 -8.99 -3.91
CA LYS A 116 -3.07 -9.47 -2.83
C LYS A 116 -1.92 -10.33 -3.37
N ALA A 117 -2.19 -11.21 -4.33
CA ALA A 117 -1.13 -11.96 -5.01
C ALA A 117 -0.13 -11.05 -5.74
N LEU A 118 -0.60 -9.95 -6.35
CA LEU A 118 0.27 -8.93 -6.95
C LEU A 118 1.11 -8.19 -5.90
N ALA A 119 0.58 -7.98 -4.70
CA ALA A 119 1.31 -7.36 -3.60
C ALA A 119 2.48 -8.22 -3.09
N TYR A 120 2.37 -9.55 -3.16
CA TYR A 120 3.50 -10.44 -2.89
C TYR A 120 4.63 -10.30 -3.92
N HIS A 121 4.29 -9.91 -5.16
CA HIS A 121 5.26 -9.49 -6.16
C HIS A 121 5.74 -8.05 -5.98
N GLY A 122 5.30 -7.34 -4.93
CA GLY A 122 5.77 -6.00 -4.56
C GLY A 122 4.80 -4.85 -4.89
N LEU A 123 3.79 -5.07 -5.72
CA LEU A 123 2.89 -3.98 -6.14
C LEU A 123 1.96 -3.55 -5.01
N GLY A 124 2.05 -2.27 -4.58
CA GLY A 124 1.05 -1.70 -3.67
C GLY A 124 0.99 -2.36 -2.30
N ILE A 125 2.08 -3.00 -1.84
CA ILE A 125 2.14 -3.70 -0.55
C ILE A 125 1.70 -2.82 0.63
N ASN A 126 1.98 -1.52 0.56
CA ASN A 126 1.62 -0.54 1.59
C ASN A 126 0.12 -0.29 1.70
N VAL A 127 -0.68 -0.60 0.67
CA VAL A 127 -2.15 -0.49 0.73
C VAL A 127 -2.73 -1.47 1.76
N TYR A 128 -2.07 -2.61 1.96
CA TYR A 128 -2.49 -3.67 2.88
C TYR A 128 -1.74 -3.63 4.22
N ALA A 129 -0.77 -2.72 4.39
CA ALA A 129 -0.04 -2.58 5.64
C ALA A 129 -0.99 -2.07 6.73
N GLY A 130 -1.08 -2.80 7.86
CA GLY A 130 -1.99 -2.46 8.96
C GLY A 130 -3.33 -3.21 8.94
N GLU A 131 -3.64 -3.99 7.89
CA GLU A 131 -4.76 -4.96 7.97
C GLU A 131 -4.50 -6.08 9.00
N ASP A 132 -3.24 -6.34 9.29
CA ASP A 132 -2.75 -7.29 10.30
C ASP A 132 -2.82 -6.73 11.74
N LEU A 133 -2.99 -5.42 11.87
CA LEU A 133 -3.14 -4.77 13.16
C LEU A 133 -4.61 -4.82 13.59
N PRO A 134 -4.91 -4.86 14.90
CA PRO A 134 -6.27 -4.75 15.41
C PRO A 134 -7.03 -3.59 14.73
N MET A 135 -8.32 -3.77 14.43
CA MET A 135 -9.12 -2.74 13.73
C MET A 135 -9.12 -1.38 14.45
N GLU A 136 -8.90 -1.36 15.78
CA GLU A 136 -8.73 -0.14 16.58
C GLU A 136 -7.42 0.62 16.26
N THR A 137 -6.41 -0.07 15.72
CA THR A 137 -5.11 0.47 15.29
C THR A 137 -5.00 0.68 13.77
N SER A 138 -5.93 0.14 12.97
CA SER A 138 -5.88 0.17 11.50
C SER A 138 -6.63 1.37 10.88
N ASN A 139 -6.88 2.45 11.63
CA ASN A 139 -7.64 3.60 11.09
C ASN A 139 -6.86 4.28 9.97
N VAL A 140 -7.34 4.11 8.73
CA VAL A 140 -6.87 4.84 7.53
C VAL A 140 -6.94 6.36 7.76
N GLU A 141 -7.93 6.83 8.53
CA GLU A 141 -8.03 8.22 8.99
C GLU A 141 -6.80 8.65 9.80
N ALA A 142 -6.26 7.77 10.64
CA ALA A 142 -5.02 8.05 11.36
C ALA A 142 -3.82 8.14 10.40
N ILE A 143 -3.78 7.35 9.32
CA ILE A 143 -2.70 7.45 8.32
C ILE A 143 -2.82 8.76 7.52
N GLU A 144 -4.02 9.13 7.07
CA GLU A 144 -4.28 10.41 6.39
C GLU A 144 -3.93 11.61 7.30
N ASP A 145 -4.27 11.55 8.59
CA ASP A 145 -3.90 12.55 9.59
C ASP A 145 -2.38 12.64 9.79
N LEU A 146 -1.68 11.50 9.80
CA LEU A 146 -0.22 11.47 9.92
C LEU A 146 0.47 12.00 8.66
N LEU A 147 -0.07 11.70 7.47
CA LEU A 147 0.44 12.22 6.20
C LEU A 147 0.21 13.73 6.08
N SER A 148 -0.99 14.21 6.38
CA SER A 148 -1.30 15.64 6.37
C SER A 148 -0.48 16.42 7.42
N ALA A 149 -0.28 15.85 8.62
CA ALA A 149 0.61 16.42 9.62
C ALA A 149 2.06 16.50 9.12
N LYS A 150 2.55 15.45 8.45
CA LYS A 150 3.90 15.43 7.83
C LYS A 150 4.03 16.53 6.78
N GLU A 151 3.07 16.66 5.87
CA GLU A 151 3.08 17.67 4.80
C GLU A 151 3.03 19.09 5.36
N LYS A 152 2.21 19.33 6.39
CA LYS A 152 2.17 20.60 7.11
C LYS A 152 3.53 20.97 7.69
N PHE A 153 4.21 20.05 8.39
CA PHE A 153 5.55 20.32 8.91
C PHE A 153 6.56 20.66 7.81
N ILE A 154 6.48 19.98 6.67
CA ILE A 154 7.33 20.29 5.51
C ILE A 154 7.05 21.69 4.97
N SER A 155 5.77 22.10 4.89
CA SER A 155 5.40 23.47 4.47
C SER A 155 5.92 24.51 5.46
N ASP A 156 5.67 24.33 6.76
CA ASP A 156 6.12 25.24 7.81
C ASP A 156 7.65 25.43 7.79
N ILE A 157 8.39 24.34 7.55
CA ILE A 157 9.85 24.39 7.36
C ILE A 157 10.21 25.22 6.13
N LYS A 158 9.57 24.97 4.99
CA LYS A 158 9.83 25.71 3.74
C LYS A 158 9.50 27.19 3.85
N GLU A 159 8.47 27.56 4.60
CA GLU A 159 8.02 28.94 4.79
C GLU A 159 8.83 29.71 5.84
N ALA A 160 9.57 29.02 6.72
CA ALA A 160 10.39 29.67 7.74
C ALA A 160 11.38 30.67 7.12
N LYS A 161 11.23 31.95 7.46
CA LYS A 161 12.06 33.05 6.93
C LYS A 161 13.33 33.30 7.75
N THR A 162 13.35 32.87 9.01
CA THR A 162 14.46 33.10 9.95
C THR A 162 14.86 31.80 10.66
N LEU A 163 16.11 31.74 11.12
CA LEU A 163 16.59 30.61 11.94
C LEU A 163 15.76 30.45 13.22
N SER A 164 15.37 31.57 13.85
CA SER A 164 14.51 31.55 15.04
C SER A 164 13.15 30.90 14.76
N ASN A 165 12.51 31.24 13.65
CA ASN A 165 11.21 30.64 13.27
C ASN A 165 11.36 29.15 12.96
N LEU A 166 12.45 28.76 12.30
CA LEU A 166 12.73 27.36 12.01
C LEU A 166 12.96 26.56 13.31
N GLU A 167 13.78 27.07 14.23
CA GLU A 167 14.14 26.36 15.47
C GLU A 167 12.95 26.14 16.41
N LYS A 168 11.94 27.03 16.38
CA LYS A 168 10.66 26.86 17.09
C LYS A 168 9.86 25.62 16.67
N LEU A 169 10.07 25.10 15.46
CA LEU A 169 9.39 23.89 14.97
C LEU A 169 9.95 22.60 15.60
N THR A 170 11.21 22.61 16.05
CA THR A 170 11.89 21.44 16.62
C THR A 170 11.12 20.76 17.75
N PRO A 171 10.70 21.46 18.82
CA PRO A 171 9.95 20.84 19.93
C PRO A 171 8.56 20.35 19.51
N ILE A 172 7.96 20.95 18.48
CA ILE A 172 6.63 20.57 17.98
C ILE A 172 6.74 19.26 17.20
N ILE A 173 7.74 19.17 16.31
CA ILE A 173 8.03 17.94 15.54
C ILE A 173 8.43 16.80 16.48
N SER A 174 9.26 17.06 17.50
CA SER A 174 9.72 16.02 18.43
C SER A 174 8.59 15.44 19.28
N LYS A 175 7.64 16.28 19.72
CA LYS A 175 6.47 15.87 20.51
C LYS A 175 5.33 15.29 19.65
N SER A 176 5.44 15.34 18.33
CA SER A 176 4.42 14.78 17.44
C SER A 176 4.34 13.26 17.55
N LYS A 177 3.12 12.72 17.37
CA LYS A 177 2.85 11.28 17.31
C LYS A 177 3.27 10.64 15.97
N LEU A 178 4.08 11.33 15.16
CA LEU A 178 4.51 10.80 13.86
C LEU A 178 5.47 9.60 14.02
N PRO A 179 5.35 8.58 13.16
CA PRO A 179 6.33 7.49 13.07
C PRO A 179 7.74 8.01 12.78
N GLU A 180 8.76 7.30 13.26
CA GLU A 180 10.16 7.72 13.05
C GLU A 180 10.57 7.77 11.57
N SER A 181 10.03 6.87 10.73
CA SER A 181 10.24 6.90 9.29
C SER A 181 9.77 8.20 8.64
N MET A 182 8.66 8.78 9.11
CA MET A 182 8.15 10.08 8.63
C MET A 182 8.98 11.24 9.18
N LYS A 183 9.37 11.18 10.45
CA LYS A 183 10.25 12.18 11.08
C LYS A 183 11.59 12.29 10.39
N GLU A 184 12.13 11.20 9.86
CA GLU A 184 13.40 11.22 9.11
C GLU A 184 13.33 12.11 7.86
N SER A 185 12.23 12.04 7.11
CA SER A 185 12.00 12.93 5.96
C SER A 185 11.91 14.40 6.38
N ILE A 186 11.23 14.68 7.49
CA ILE A 186 11.09 16.05 8.03
C ILE A 186 12.45 16.58 8.50
N ARG A 187 13.27 15.75 9.16
CA ARG A 187 14.62 16.11 9.62
C ARG A 187 15.52 16.51 8.43
N ARG A 188 15.47 15.78 7.32
CA ARG A 188 16.24 16.13 6.11
C ARG A 188 15.87 17.51 5.57
N GLU A 189 14.57 17.79 5.44
CA GLU A 189 14.09 19.10 4.97
C GLU A 189 14.50 20.23 5.92
N PHE A 190 14.38 19.99 7.24
CA PHE A 190 14.81 20.95 8.26
C PHE A 190 16.30 21.29 8.13
N VAL A 191 17.16 20.28 7.98
CA VAL A 191 18.62 20.48 7.82
C VAL A 191 18.92 21.28 6.56
N ASN A 192 18.26 20.99 5.44
CA ASN A 192 18.41 21.72 4.19
C ASN A 192 18.00 23.19 4.34
N LYS A 193 16.83 23.45 4.92
CA LYS A 193 16.36 24.81 5.18
C LYS A 193 17.28 25.59 6.11
N ARG A 194 17.79 24.95 7.17
CA ARG A 194 18.72 25.56 8.12
C ARG A 194 20.01 26.01 7.44
N LYS A 195 20.57 25.18 6.55
CA LYS A 195 21.76 25.53 5.74
C LYS A 195 21.49 26.74 4.86
N LEU A 196 20.35 26.77 4.16
CA LEU A 196 19.96 27.90 3.30
C LEU A 196 19.83 29.22 4.06
N LEU A 197 19.18 29.20 5.23
CA LEU A 197 19.01 30.39 6.07
C LEU A 197 20.34 30.89 6.66
N LYS A 198 21.26 29.99 7.02
CA LYS A 198 22.62 30.38 7.46
C LYS A 198 23.40 31.06 6.33
N ALA A 199 23.36 30.50 5.12
CA ALA A 199 24.05 31.08 3.96
C ALA A 199 23.54 32.50 3.65
N LYS A 200 22.22 32.72 3.65
CA LYS A 200 21.61 34.06 3.44
C LYS A 200 21.96 35.07 4.53
N LYS A 201 22.14 34.63 5.77
CA LYS A 201 22.53 35.52 6.86
C LYS A 201 23.97 36.03 6.68
N ILE A 202 24.86 35.19 6.18
CA ILE A 202 26.26 35.54 5.91
C ILE A 202 26.35 36.53 4.75
N SER A 203 25.59 36.31 3.67
CA SER A 203 25.57 37.21 2.50
C SER A 203 25.00 38.60 2.80
N ASN A 204 24.08 38.72 3.75
CA ASN A 204 23.47 40.00 4.14
C ASN A 204 24.25 40.77 5.21
N ALA A 205 25.30 40.16 5.78
CA ALA A 205 26.17 40.77 6.79
C ALA A 205 27.55 41.18 6.22
N SER A 206 27.75 40.95 4.92
CA SER A 206 28.92 41.38 4.13
C SER A 206 28.52 42.58 3.27
#